data_AF-A0A934LXD1-F1
#
_entry.id   AF-A0A934LXD1-F1
#
_cell.length_a   1.000
_cell.length_b   1.000
_cell.length_c   1.000
_cell.angle_alpha   90.00
_cell.angle_beta   90.00
_cell.angle_gamma   90.00
#
_symmetry.space_group_name_H-M   'P 1'
#
loop_
_entity.id
_entity.type
_entity.pdbx_description
1 polymer ?
#
loop_
_entity_poly.entity_id
_entity_poly.type
_entity_poly.pdbx_seq_one_letter_code
_entity_poly.pdbx_strand_id
1 'polypeptide(L)'
;MDTPEPISLNKQKIRRATQMTLREQLADRWALIADLLKRLWRSPSARVGGFIVIVTVTTAIAVPLFDDYDALRDRNLPARYAEPDCVIAVVQSRVLDSRPDIAWEDMKCDFPFGADKNGRGIMRRVGHGMSVSLWAGLVSVAL
;
A
#
# COMPACT_ATOMS: atom_id res chain seq x y z
N MET A 1 12.81 -36.93 47.72
CA MET A 1 12.46 -37.32 46.33
C MET A 1 10.96 -37.15 46.22
N ASP A 2 10.52 -35.93 45.92
CA ASP A 2 9.09 -35.59 45.86
C ASP A 2 8.48 -36.15 44.58
N THR A 3 7.55 -37.09 44.72
CA THR A 3 6.71 -37.56 43.62
C THR A 3 5.74 -36.44 43.23
N PRO A 4 5.68 -36.00 41.96
CA PRO A 4 4.77 -34.96 41.55
C PRO A 4 3.30 -35.40 41.77
N GLU A 5 2.52 -34.57 42.46
CA GLU A 5 1.10 -34.80 42.74
C GLU A 5 0.28 -35.14 41.48
N PRO A 6 -0.73 -36.03 41.58
CA PRO A 6 -1.53 -36.52 40.45
C PRO A 6 -2.30 -35.42 39.70
N ILE A 7 -2.48 -34.26 40.34
CA ILE A 7 -3.20 -33.09 39.81
C ILE A 7 -2.44 -32.45 38.63
N SER A 8 -1.11 -32.49 38.64
CA SER A 8 -0.26 -31.88 37.61
C SER A 8 -0.29 -32.63 36.27
N LEU A 9 -0.33 -33.96 36.32
CA LEU A 9 -0.40 -34.84 35.15
C LEU A 9 -1.70 -34.70 34.37
N ASN A 10 -2.85 -34.57 35.07
CA ASN A 10 -4.15 -34.40 34.41
C ASN A 10 -4.25 -33.04 33.70
N LYS A 11 -3.78 -31.95 34.34
CA LYS A 11 -3.70 -30.62 33.70
C LYS A 11 -2.84 -30.63 32.44
N GLN A 12 -1.72 -31.35 32.42
CA GLN A 12 -0.88 -31.46 31.23
C GLN A 12 -1.57 -32.25 30.11
N LYS A 13 -2.25 -33.35 30.44
CA LYS A 13 -2.96 -34.19 29.46
C LYS A 13 -4.13 -33.44 28.82
N ILE A 14 -4.91 -32.72 29.63
CA ILE A 14 -6.01 -31.86 29.17
C ILE A 14 -5.46 -30.75 28.26
N ARG A 15 -4.40 -30.04 28.67
CA ARG A 15 -3.77 -29.01 27.83
C ARG A 15 -3.28 -29.54 26.49
N ARG A 16 -2.68 -30.73 26.45
CA ARG A 16 -2.21 -31.37 25.21
C ARG A 16 -3.37 -31.75 24.29
N ALA A 17 -4.44 -32.32 24.85
CA ALA A 17 -5.65 -32.65 24.08
C ALA A 17 -6.32 -31.38 23.52
N THR A 18 -6.46 -30.32 24.32
CA THR A 18 -7.02 -29.03 23.87
C THR A 18 -6.12 -28.34 22.84
N GLN A 19 -4.80 -28.44 22.95
CA GLN A 19 -3.88 -27.90 21.95
C GLN A 19 -3.92 -28.68 20.63
N MET A 20 -4.12 -29.99 20.70
CA MET A 20 -4.23 -30.85 19.52
C MET A 20 -5.49 -30.49 18.72
N THR A 21 -6.64 -30.32 19.38
CA THR A 21 -7.90 -29.92 18.72
C THR A 21 -7.85 -28.50 18.14
N LEU A 22 -7.18 -27.55 18.80
CA LEU A 22 -7.01 -26.18 18.31
C LEU A 22 -6.18 -26.14 17.02
N ARG A 23 -5.12 -26.95 16.94
CA ARG A 23 -4.27 -27.04 15.75
C ARG A 23 -5.00 -27.67 14.57
N GLU A 24 -5.79 -28.72 14.81
CA GLU A 24 -6.65 -29.33 13.79
C GLU A 24 -7.67 -28.33 13.26
N GLN A 25 -8.38 -27.63 14.15
CA GLN A 25 -9.33 -26.59 13.73
C GLN A 25 -8.67 -25.46 12.94
N LEU A 26 -7.47 -25.03 13.32
CA LEU A 26 -6.72 -24.01 12.58
C LEU A 26 -6.29 -24.53 11.20
N ALA A 27 -5.83 -25.77 11.11
CA ALA A 27 -5.43 -26.39 9.85
C ALA A 27 -6.62 -26.53 8.88
N ASP A 28 -7.77 -26.97 9.38
CA ASP A 28 -8.99 -27.10 8.58
C ASP A 28 -9.47 -25.74 8.07
N ARG A 29 -9.46 -24.71 8.93
CA ARG A 29 -9.83 -23.35 8.53
C ARG A 29 -8.86 -22.78 7.49
N TRP A 30 -7.56 -23.01 7.65
CA TRP A 30 -6.56 -22.59 6.67
C TRP A 30 -6.71 -23.31 5.33
N ALA A 31 -7.07 -24.61 5.33
CA ALA A 31 -7.33 -25.36 4.11
C ALA A 31 -8.54 -24.78 3.35
N LEU A 32 -9.63 -24.46 4.06
CA LEU A 32 -10.81 -23.82 3.46
C LEU A 32 -10.48 -22.44 2.88
N ILE A 33 -9.71 -21.63 3.61
CA ILE A 33 -9.28 -20.30 3.15
C ILE A 33 -8.38 -20.43 1.93
N ALA A 34 -7.42 -21.36 1.93
CA ALA A 34 -6.51 -21.59 0.81
C ALA A 34 -7.27 -22.03 -0.45
N ASP A 35 -8.28 -22.89 -0.31
CA ASP A 35 -9.10 -23.32 -1.44
C ASP A 35 -9.97 -22.18 -1.99
N LEU A 36 -10.56 -21.36 -1.13
CA LEU A 36 -11.30 -20.16 -1.54
C LEU A 36 -10.39 -19.15 -2.23
N LEU A 37 -9.19 -18.91 -1.68
CA LEU A 37 -8.23 -17.96 -2.24
C LEU A 37 -7.69 -18.44 -3.59
N LYS A 38 -7.41 -19.75 -3.72
CA LYS A 38 -7.00 -20.38 -4.97
C LYS A 38 -8.10 -20.28 -6.04
N ARG A 39 -9.36 -20.47 -5.66
CA ARG A 39 -10.51 -20.25 -6.55
C ARG A 39 -10.65 -18.79 -6.95
N LEU A 40 -10.47 -17.87 -6.00
CA LEU A 40 -10.56 -16.44 -6.23
C LEU A 40 -9.52 -16.00 -7.27
N TRP A 41 -8.24 -16.31 -7.07
CA TRP A 41 -7.15 -15.95 -7.98
C TRP A 41 -7.27 -16.54 -9.39
N ARG A 42 -8.06 -17.59 -9.58
CA ARG A 42 -8.32 -18.18 -10.91
C ARG A 42 -9.33 -17.37 -11.72
N SER A 43 -10.17 -16.56 -11.07
CA SER A 43 -11.19 -15.76 -11.77
C SER A 43 -10.60 -14.47 -12.39
N PRO A 44 -11.02 -14.08 -13.61
CA PRO A 44 -10.49 -12.89 -14.28
C PRO A 44 -10.79 -11.61 -13.50
N SER A 45 -11.98 -11.49 -12.91
CA SER A 45 -12.39 -10.34 -12.12
C SER A 45 -11.52 -10.15 -10.86
N ALA A 46 -11.14 -11.24 -10.19
CA ALA A 46 -10.25 -11.17 -9.04
C ALA A 46 -8.81 -10.78 -9.41
N ARG A 47 -8.34 -11.13 -10.61
CA ARG A 47 -7.02 -10.68 -11.09
C ARG A 47 -7.00 -9.18 -11.31
N VAL A 48 -8.07 -8.62 -11.90
CA VAL A 48 -8.22 -7.17 -12.09
C VAL A 48 -8.30 -6.46 -10.73
N GLY A 49 -9.16 -6.93 -9.83
CA GLY A 49 -9.27 -6.36 -8.48
C GLY A 49 -7.97 -6.46 -7.68
N GLY A 50 -7.32 -7.63 -7.71
CA GLY A 50 -6.04 -7.86 -7.05
C GLY A 50 -4.93 -6.98 -7.59
N PHE A 51 -4.88 -6.76 -8.91
CA PHE A 51 -3.94 -5.83 -9.53
C PHE A 51 -4.15 -4.39 -9.03
N ILE A 52 -5.40 -3.91 -8.98
CA ILE A 52 -5.72 -2.58 -8.47
C ILE A 52 -5.29 -2.41 -7.00
N VAL A 53 -5.56 -3.42 -6.17
CA VAL A 53 -5.15 -3.41 -4.75
C VAL A 53 -3.63 -3.39 -4.64
N ILE A 54 -2.92 -4.24 -5.38
CA ILE A 54 -1.44 -4.27 -5.38
C ILE A 54 -0.89 -2.92 -5.78
N VAL A 55 -1.36 -2.32 -6.88
CA VAL A 55 -0.90 -1.00 -7.33
C VAL A 55 -1.15 0.06 -6.25
N THR A 56 -2.33 0.07 -5.64
CA THR A 56 -2.69 1.05 -4.59
C THR A 56 -1.82 0.92 -3.34
N VAL A 57 -1.60 -0.31 -2.87
CA VAL A 57 -0.73 -0.56 -1.70
C VAL A 57 0.72 -0.22 -2.03
N THR A 58 1.17 -0.57 -3.24
CA THR A 58 2.54 -0.28 -3.69
C THR A 58 2.77 1.23 -3.77
N THR A 59 1.86 2.01 -4.35
CA THR A 59 1.99 3.47 -4.41
C THR A 59 1.91 4.11 -3.01
N ALA A 60 1.04 3.61 -2.13
CA ALA A 60 0.94 4.09 -0.76
C ALA A 60 2.22 3.87 0.06
N ILE A 61 2.99 2.81 -0.22
CA ILE A 61 4.27 2.54 0.44
C ILE A 61 5.43 3.24 -0.28
N ALA A 62 5.43 3.24 -1.61
CA ALA A 62 6.51 3.82 -2.41
C ALA A 62 6.63 5.33 -2.22
N VAL A 63 5.51 6.06 -2.20
CA VAL A 63 5.54 7.53 -2.07
C VAL A 63 6.27 8.00 -0.82
N PRO A 64 5.91 7.59 0.41
CA PRO A 64 6.63 8.03 1.61
C PRO A 64 8.06 7.47 1.71
N LEU A 65 8.40 6.38 0.99
CA LEU A 65 9.73 5.80 1.02
C LEU A 65 10.74 6.58 0.16
N PHE A 66 10.32 7.08 -0.99
CA PHE A 66 11.19 7.83 -1.90
C PHE A 66 11.21 9.33 -1.59
N ASP A 67 10.36 9.77 -0.68
CA ASP A 67 10.01 11.18 -0.55
C ASP A 67 9.68 11.56 0.90
N ASP A 68 10.64 12.22 1.57
CA ASP A 68 10.46 12.83 2.89
C ASP A 68 9.59 14.10 2.78
N TYR A 69 8.32 13.89 2.44
CA TYR A 69 7.35 14.95 2.25
C TYR A 69 6.87 15.53 3.58
N ASP A 70 7.35 16.73 3.93
CA ASP A 70 6.87 17.49 5.10
C ASP A 70 5.81 18.52 4.69
N ALA A 71 4.53 18.18 4.92
CA ALA A 71 3.39 19.02 4.56
C ALA A 71 3.31 20.36 5.32
N LEU A 72 4.01 20.49 6.46
CA LEU A 72 3.99 21.70 7.30
C LEU A 72 5.13 22.65 6.94
N ARG A 73 6.30 22.10 6.62
CA ARG A 73 7.53 22.86 6.35
C ARG A 73 7.68 23.24 4.87
N ASP A 74 7.22 22.38 3.97
CA ASP A 74 7.50 22.51 2.54
C ASP A 74 6.42 23.36 1.85
N ARG A 75 6.64 24.68 1.78
CA ARG A 75 5.76 25.64 1.11
C ARG A 75 6.57 26.54 0.20
N ASN A 76 6.39 26.39 -1.10
CA ASN A 76 7.08 27.21 -2.09
C ASN A 76 6.06 28.04 -2.87
N LEU A 77 5.59 29.15 -2.30
CA LEU A 77 4.55 30.00 -2.92
C LEU A 77 4.82 30.37 -4.39
N PRO A 78 6.06 30.69 -4.81
CA PRO A 78 6.41 30.90 -6.22
C PRO A 78 6.07 29.71 -7.13
N ALA A 79 6.24 28.48 -6.64
CA ALA A 79 5.96 27.26 -7.41
C ALA A 79 4.47 27.05 -7.70
N ARG A 80 3.56 27.85 -7.13
CA ARG A 80 2.12 27.83 -7.46
C ARG A 80 1.83 28.12 -8.94
N TYR A 81 2.72 28.88 -9.59
CA TYR A 81 2.61 29.23 -11.00
C TYR A 81 3.48 28.33 -11.90
N ALA A 82 4.15 27.32 -11.32
CA ALA A 82 4.87 26.33 -12.11
C ALA A 82 3.86 25.53 -12.93
N GLU A 83 4.08 25.51 -14.25
CA GLU A 83 3.27 24.74 -15.17
C GLU A 83 3.51 23.23 -14.95
N PRO A 84 2.57 22.34 -15.31
CA PRO A 84 2.79 20.91 -15.18
C PRO A 84 3.89 20.44 -16.14
N ASP A 85 5.06 20.08 -15.61
CA ASP A 85 6.24 19.85 -16.45
C ASP A 85 6.21 18.51 -17.20
N CYS A 86 5.79 17.42 -16.54
CA CYS A 86 5.91 16.07 -17.10
C CYS A 86 4.71 15.69 -18.00
N VAL A 87 3.48 15.88 -17.52
CA VAL A 87 2.29 15.42 -18.25
C VAL A 87 2.05 16.26 -19.50
N ILE A 88 2.26 17.57 -19.45
CA ILE A 88 2.12 18.43 -20.63
C ILE A 88 3.24 18.15 -21.62
N ALA A 89 4.49 17.97 -21.20
CA ALA A 89 5.57 17.68 -22.14
C ALA A 89 5.36 16.34 -22.88
N VAL A 90 4.82 15.31 -22.21
CA VAL A 90 4.45 14.04 -22.87
C VAL A 90 3.25 14.21 -23.82
N VAL A 91 2.23 14.97 -23.44
CA VAL A 91 1.06 15.20 -24.30
C VAL A 91 1.44 16.09 -25.49
N GLN A 92 2.24 17.11 -25.27
CA GLN A 92 2.67 18.05 -26.29
C GLN A 92 3.61 17.40 -27.32
N SER A 93 4.47 16.47 -26.89
CA SER A 93 5.31 15.67 -27.79
C SER A 93 4.54 14.56 -28.53
N ARG A 94 3.57 13.88 -27.89
CA ARG A 94 2.86 12.76 -28.53
C ARG A 94 1.60 13.14 -29.31
N VAL A 95 0.89 14.19 -28.90
CA VAL A 95 -0.44 14.55 -29.42
C VAL A 95 -0.40 15.84 -30.23
N LEU A 96 0.37 16.84 -29.78
CA LEU A 96 0.35 18.19 -30.37
C LEU A 96 1.53 18.49 -31.32
N ASP A 97 2.54 17.61 -31.43
CA ASP A 97 3.76 17.73 -32.27
C ASP A 97 4.38 19.15 -32.31
N SER A 98 4.21 19.91 -31.23
CA SER A 98 4.52 21.35 -31.20
C SER A 98 5.95 21.63 -30.72
N ARG A 99 6.64 20.62 -30.18
CA ARG A 99 8.04 20.63 -29.72
C ARG A 99 8.64 19.21 -29.78
N PRO A 100 9.20 18.77 -30.92
CA PRO A 100 9.78 17.43 -31.08
C PRO A 100 11.13 17.23 -30.35
N ASP A 101 11.69 18.27 -29.74
CA ASP A 101 13.08 18.38 -29.27
C ASP A 101 13.24 18.39 -27.73
N ILE A 102 12.23 17.94 -26.99
CA ILE A 102 12.34 17.68 -25.54
C ILE A 102 13.10 16.37 -25.30
N ALA A 103 14.39 16.46 -24.96
CA ALA A 103 15.18 15.32 -24.49
C ALA A 103 14.63 14.81 -23.15
N TRP A 104 14.59 13.48 -22.96
CA TRP A 104 14.13 12.84 -21.72
C TRP A 104 14.90 13.32 -20.47
N GLU A 105 16.12 13.82 -20.65
CA GLU A 105 16.99 14.32 -19.59
C GLU A 105 16.61 15.74 -19.09
N ASP A 106 15.92 16.54 -19.91
CA ASP A 106 15.50 17.90 -19.54
C ASP A 106 14.07 17.96 -18.95
N MET A 107 13.33 16.85 -18.95
CA MET A 107 12.02 16.77 -18.28
C MET A 107 12.18 16.65 -16.76
N LYS A 108 12.30 17.79 -16.08
CA LYS A 108 12.18 17.84 -14.62
C LYS A 108 10.78 17.40 -14.20
N CYS A 109 10.69 16.27 -13.48
CA CYS A 109 9.44 15.72 -12.96
C CYS A 109 9.13 16.20 -11.54
N ASP A 110 9.35 17.49 -11.25
CA ASP A 110 9.12 18.06 -9.91
C ASP A 110 7.61 18.22 -9.62
N PHE A 111 6.83 18.67 -10.62
CA PHE A 111 5.39 18.90 -10.52
C PHE A 111 4.60 18.25 -11.66
N PRO A 112 4.46 16.90 -11.71
CA PRO A 112 3.85 16.21 -12.86
C PRO A 112 2.40 16.64 -13.14
N PHE A 113 1.65 16.98 -12.10
CA PHE A 113 0.26 17.48 -12.19
C PHE A 113 0.15 18.95 -11.75
N GLY A 114 1.27 19.68 -11.72
CA GLY A 114 1.35 21.03 -11.17
C GLY A 114 1.40 21.07 -9.65
N ALA A 115 1.47 22.30 -9.14
CA ALA A 115 1.50 22.61 -7.72
C ALA A 115 0.11 22.99 -7.19
N ASP A 116 -0.13 22.70 -5.91
CA ASP A 116 -1.30 23.16 -5.18
C ASP A 116 -1.21 24.66 -4.86
N LYS A 117 -2.26 25.20 -4.22
CA LYS A 117 -2.31 26.62 -3.80
C LYS A 117 -1.18 27.06 -2.86
N ASN A 118 -0.46 26.12 -2.25
CA ASN A 118 0.67 26.35 -1.37
C ASN A 118 2.03 26.09 -2.07
N GLY A 119 2.02 25.79 -3.37
CA GLY A 119 3.22 25.54 -4.16
C GLY A 119 3.82 24.14 -3.99
N ARG A 120 3.00 23.16 -3.57
CA ARG A 120 3.43 21.77 -3.36
C ARG A 120 2.89 20.86 -4.45
N GLY A 121 3.61 19.82 -4.86
CA GLY A 121 3.10 18.88 -5.88
C GLY A 121 1.79 18.21 -5.49
N ILE A 122 0.78 18.29 -6.37
CA ILE A 122 -0.54 17.67 -6.15
C ILE A 122 -0.39 16.15 -5.95
N MET A 123 0.44 15.50 -6.77
CA MET A 123 0.67 14.05 -6.69
C MET A 123 1.30 13.62 -5.36
N ARG A 124 2.30 14.38 -4.91
CA ARG A 124 3.02 14.15 -3.63
C ARG A 124 2.04 14.19 -2.46
N ARG A 125 1.12 15.16 -2.47
CA ARG A 125 0.04 15.27 -1.47
C ARG A 125 -0.94 14.09 -1.51
N VAL A 126 -1.41 13.71 -2.69
CA VAL A 126 -2.37 12.60 -2.85
C VAL A 126 -1.74 11.28 -2.40
N GLY A 127 -0.50 11.01 -2.82
CA GLY A 127 0.23 9.81 -2.41
C GLY A 127 0.48 9.76 -0.90
N HIS A 128 0.87 10.89 -0.29
CA HIS A 128 1.01 10.97 1.16
C HIS A 128 -0.35 10.72 1.87
N GLY A 129 -1.45 11.31 1.39
CA GLY A 129 -2.79 11.06 1.94
C GLY A 129 -3.28 9.60 1.80
N MET A 130 -2.91 8.93 0.71
CA MET A 130 -3.17 7.50 0.52
C MET A 130 -2.44 6.65 1.57
N SER A 131 -1.18 6.97 1.88
CA SER A 131 -0.39 6.25 2.90
C SER A 131 -0.99 6.36 4.31
N VAL A 132 -1.43 7.57 4.69
CA VAL A 132 -2.06 7.82 5.99
C VAL A 132 -3.40 7.08 6.11
N SER A 133 -4.22 7.12 5.05
CA SER A 133 -5.51 6.42 5.02
C SER A 133 -5.36 4.90 5.11
N LEU A 134 -4.32 4.34 4.46
CA LEU A 134 -4.01 2.92 4.52
C LEU A 134 -3.63 2.50 5.95
N TRP A 135 -2.79 3.29 6.63
CA TRP A 135 -2.42 3.06 8.02
C TRP A 135 -3.64 3.14 8.95
N ALA A 136 -4.48 4.16 8.81
CA ALA A 136 -5.71 4.29 9.59
C ALA A 136 -6.65 3.11 9.38
N GLY A 137 -6.81 2.65 8.12
CA GLY A 137 -7.59 1.46 7.80
C GLY A 137 -7.03 0.20 8.46
N LEU A 138 -5.71 0.00 8.42
CA LEU A 138 -5.06 -1.16 9.03
C LEU A 138 -5.24 -1.17 10.56
N VAL A 139 -5.08 -0.02 11.21
CA VAL A 139 -5.33 0.14 12.65
C VAL A 139 -6.80 -0.14 12.98
N SER A 140 -7.74 0.30 12.14
CA SER A 140 -9.18 0.09 12.37
C SER A 140 -9.63 -1.38 12.29
N VAL A 141 -8.93 -2.20 11.51
CA VAL A 141 -9.23 -3.65 11.38
C VAL A 141 -8.52 -4.44 12.47
N ALA A 142 -7.39 -3.94 12.99
CA ALA A 142 -6.60 -4.61 14.01
C ALA A 142 -7.14 -4.42 15.44
N LEU A 143 -7.84 -3.32 15.71
CA LEU A 143 -8.53 -3.02 16.96
C LEU A 143 -9.94 -3.64 16.99
#